data_AF-A0A6P1AAY4-F1
#
_entry.id   AF-A0A6P1AAY4-F1
#
_cell.length_a   1.000
_cell.length_b   1.000
_cell.length_c   1.000
_cell.angle_alpha   90.00
_cell.angle_beta   90.00
_cell.angle_gamma   90.00
#
_symmetry.space_group_name_H-M   'P 1'
#
loop_
_entity.id
_entity.type
_entity.pdbx_description
1 polymer ?
#
loop_
_entity_poly.entity_id
_entity_poly.type
_entity_poly.pdbx_seq_one_letter_code
_entity_poly.pdbx_strand_id
1 'polypeptide(L)'
;MNEIKTKIKNFLSPYFGTREIKDDEDIFAAGFVNSMFAMQLVLFIEQEFQISIENEDLEFDNFRTIEAMTRLVEAKTTVLAN
;
A
#
# COMPACT_ATOMS: atom_id res chain seq x y z
N MET A 1 10.71 -7.31 2.09
CA MET A 1 10.34 -6.44 3.24
C MET A 1 10.75 -4.99 3.09
N ASN A 2 12.04 -4.61 3.11
CA ASN A 2 12.42 -3.18 3.16
C ASN A 2 12.18 -2.41 1.84
N GLU A 3 12.28 -3.05 0.68
CA GLU A 3 12.11 -2.37 -0.61
C GLU A 3 10.65 -2.02 -0.91
N ILE A 4 9.73 -2.97 -0.71
CA ILE A 4 8.27 -2.75 -0.89
C ILE A 4 7.81 -1.59 -0.02
N LYS A 5 8.20 -1.63 1.26
CA LYS A 5 7.90 -0.59 2.24
C LYS A 5 8.45 0.77 1.84
N THR A 6 9.70 0.82 1.35
CA THR A 6 10.32 2.05 0.87
C THR A 6 9.57 2.62 -0.33
N LYS A 7 9.18 1.78 -1.29
CA LYS A 7 8.41 2.21 -2.46
C LYS A 7 7.04 2.77 -2.07
N ILE A 8 6.31 2.10 -1.18
CA ILE A 8 5.03 2.59 -0.65
C ILE A 8 5.23 3.93 0.07
N LYS A 9 6.23 4.04 0.96
CA LYS A 9 6.54 5.31 1.64
C LYS A 9 6.87 6.44 0.67
N ASN A 10 7.63 6.16 -0.39
CA ASN A 10 7.96 7.14 -1.40
C ASN A 10 6.73 7.60 -2.19
N PHE A 11 5.80 6.69 -2.49
CA PHE A 11 4.52 7.02 -3.11
C PHE A 11 3.65 7.89 -2.20
N LEU A 12 3.63 7.58 -0.89
CA LEU A 12 2.87 8.35 0.09
C LEU A 12 3.53 9.71 0.38
N SER A 13 4.85 9.84 0.43
CA SER A 13 5.57 11.05 0.87
C SER A 13 5.04 12.38 0.30
N PRO A 14 4.72 12.53 -1.01
CA PRO A 14 4.12 13.75 -1.55
C PRO A 14 2.77 14.14 -0.92
N TYR A 15 2.00 13.17 -0.43
CA TYR A 15 0.68 13.36 0.14
C TYR A 15 0.70 13.68 1.65
N PHE A 16 1.76 13.25 2.36
CA PHE A 16 1.93 13.47 3.81
C PHE A 16 3.01 14.52 4.13
N GLY A 17 3.70 15.02 3.10
CA GLY A 17 4.70 16.08 3.21
C GLY A 17 5.91 15.65 4.05
N THR A 18 6.23 16.45 5.07
CA THR A 18 7.34 16.22 6.00
C THR A 18 7.01 15.33 7.20
N ARG A 19 5.75 14.86 7.31
CA ARG A 19 5.36 13.95 8.39
C ARG A 19 5.83 12.53 8.06
N GLU A 20 6.63 11.95 8.93
CA GLU A 20 6.91 10.52 8.89
C GLU A 20 5.66 9.74 9.32
N ILE A 21 5.15 8.91 8.42
CA ILE A 21 4.08 7.95 8.68
C ILE A 21 4.71 6.70 9.29
N LYS A 22 4.16 6.24 10.41
CA LYS A 22 4.58 4.95 10.97
C LYS A 22 3.99 3.79 10.18
N ASP A 23 4.61 2.63 10.31
CA ASP A 23 4.26 1.49 9.49
C ASP A 23 2.92 0.86 9.88
N ASP A 24 2.56 1.01 11.15
CA ASP A 24 1.31 0.60 11.80
C ASP A 24 0.28 1.75 11.85
N GLU A 25 0.59 2.90 11.27
CA GLU A 25 -0.29 4.05 11.27
C GLU A 25 -1.39 3.91 10.23
N ASP A 26 -2.62 4.17 10.69
CA ASP A 26 -3.80 4.18 9.84
C ASP A 26 -3.85 5.45 9.00
N ILE A 27 -3.54 5.31 7.70
CA ILE A 27 -3.47 6.42 6.76
C ILE A 27 -4.85 7.01 6.43
N PHE A 28 -5.91 6.23 6.59
CA PHE A 28 -7.29 6.66 6.36
C PHE A 28 -7.85 7.40 7.57
N ALA A 29 -7.65 6.88 8.78
CA ALA A 29 -8.07 7.56 10.00
C ALA A 29 -7.32 8.87 10.23
N ALA A 30 -6.08 8.95 9.74
CA ALA A 30 -5.29 10.17 9.76
C ALA A 30 -5.86 11.26 8.80
N GLY A 31 -6.88 10.95 7.99
CA GLY A 31 -7.61 11.90 7.15
C GLY A 31 -6.87 12.30 5.87
N PHE A 32 -5.74 11.67 5.58
CA PHE A 32 -4.90 11.96 4.42
C PHE A 32 -5.35 11.22 3.16
N VAL A 33 -6.15 10.16 3.32
CA VAL A 33 -6.55 9.25 2.24
C VAL A 33 -8.06 9.20 2.10
N ASN A 34 -8.54 9.36 0.87
CA ASN A 34 -9.95 9.18 0.49
C ASN A 34 -10.12 7.96 -0.44
N SER A 35 -11.37 7.60 -0.78
CA SER A 35 -11.66 6.45 -1.65
C SER A 35 -11.01 6.55 -3.04
N MET A 36 -10.82 7.76 -3.56
CA MET A 36 -10.12 7.97 -4.84
C MET A 36 -8.63 7.67 -4.72
N PHE A 37 -8.00 8.12 -3.64
CA PHE A 37 -6.60 7.85 -3.36
C PHE A 37 -6.35 6.36 -3.15
N ALA A 38 -7.26 5.65 -2.47
CA ALA A 38 -7.17 4.21 -2.31
C ALA A 38 -7.11 3.49 -3.68
N MET A 39 -7.90 3.92 -4.66
CA MET A 39 -7.82 3.38 -6.02
C MET A 39 -6.49 3.70 -6.71
N GLN A 40 -5.92 4.90 -6.50
CA GLN A 40 -4.60 5.24 -7.04
C GLN A 40 -3.49 4.39 -6.41
N LEU A 41 -3.60 4.11 -5.11
CA LEU A 41 -2.68 3.27 -4.37
C LEU A 41 -2.72 1.82 -4.87
N VAL A 42 -3.91 1.28 -5.13
CA VAL A 42 -4.10 -0.04 -5.74
C VAL A 42 -3.39 -0.09 -7.10
N LEU A 43 -3.68 0.88 -7.98
CA LEU A 43 -3.06 0.93 -9.31
C LEU A 43 -1.53 1.05 -9.24
N PHE A 44 -1.01 1.87 -8.32
CA PHE A 44 0.43 1.99 -8.08
C PHE A 44 1.04 0.65 -7.68
N ILE A 45 0.42 -0.04 -6.72
CA ILE A 45 0.89 -1.35 -6.24
C ILE A 45 0.88 -2.38 -7.38
N GLU A 46 -0.21 -2.48 -8.14
CA GLU A 46 -0.31 -3.41 -9.26
C GLU A 46 0.77 -3.16 -10.31
N GLN A 47 0.99 -1.91 -10.69
CA GLN A 47 1.97 -1.54 -11.71
C GLN A 47 3.42 -1.70 -11.22
N GLU A 48 3.71 -1.25 -10.00
CA GLU A 48 5.07 -1.22 -9.44
C GLU A 48 5.58 -2.63 -9.10
N PHE A 49 4.69 -3.52 -8.67
CA PHE A 49 5.04 -4.89 -8.28
C PHE A 49 4.60 -5.94 -9.31
N GLN A 50 3.97 -5.53 -10.42
CA GLN A 50 3.47 -6.43 -11.47
C GLN A 50 2.55 -7.53 -10.92
N ILE A 51 1.69 -7.15 -9.96
CA ILE A 51 0.72 -8.04 -9.33
C ILE A 51 -0.70 -7.63 -9.72
N SER A 52 -1.66 -8.55 -9.57
CA SER A 52 -3.09 -8.25 -9.69
C SER A 52 -3.74 -8.28 -8.32
N ILE A 53 -4.45 -7.21 -7.99
CA ILE A 53 -5.23 -7.05 -6.78
C ILE A 53 -6.67 -7.44 -7.12
N GLU A 54 -7.16 -8.54 -6.57
CA GLU A 54 -8.52 -9.01 -6.81
C GLU A 54 -9.53 -8.32 -5.88
N ASN A 55 -10.82 -8.43 -6.17
CA ASN A 55 -11.86 -7.83 -5.32
C ASN A 55 -11.80 -8.31 -3.87
N GLU A 56 -11.30 -9.52 -3.64
CA GLU A 56 -11.09 -10.11 -2.31
C GLU A 56 -9.92 -9.46 -1.58
N ASP A 57 -8.94 -8.93 -2.30
CA ASP A 57 -7.82 -8.19 -1.73
C ASP A 57 -8.17 -6.73 -1.45
N LEU A 58 -9.19 -6.17 -2.14
CA LEU A 58 -9.72 -4.80 -2.00
C LEU A 58 -10.45 -4.55 -0.66
N GLU A 59 -10.02 -5.22 0.39
CA GLU A 59 -10.46 -4.95 1.76
C GLU A 59 -9.69 -3.77 2.34
N PHE A 60 -10.42 -2.87 2.99
CA PHE A 60 -9.85 -1.67 3.62
C PHE A 60 -8.67 -2.00 4.55
N ASP A 61 -8.77 -3.09 5.30
CA ASP A 61 -7.74 -3.54 6.25
C ASP A 61 -6.41 -3.86 5.56
N ASN A 62 -6.41 -4.28 4.28
CA ASN A 62 -5.19 -4.54 3.51
C ASN A 62 -4.46 -3.26 3.06
N PHE A 63 -5.17 -2.13 2.98
CA PHE A 63 -4.61 -0.84 2.56
C PHE A 63 -4.47 0.15 3.70
N ARG A 64 -4.94 -0.21 4.90
CA ARG A 64 -5.04 0.68 6.05
C ARG A 64 -3.69 1.18 6.55
N THR A 65 -2.68 0.32 6.52
CA THR A 65 -1.33 0.61 7.02
C THR A 65 -0.27 0.18 6.02
N ILE A 66 0.91 0.78 6.11
CA ILE A 66 2.06 0.43 5.26
C ILE A 66 2.45 -1.04 5.48
N GLU A 67 2.34 -1.53 6.71
CA GLU A 67 2.60 -2.94 7.02
C GLU A 67 1.61 -3.87 6.32
N ALA A 68 0.30 -3.56 6.35
CA ALA A 68 -0.72 -4.37 5.70
C ALA A 68 -0.51 -4.45 4.18
N MET A 69 -0.26 -3.31 3.54
CA MET A 69 0.05 -3.25 2.11
C MET A 69 1.32 -4.05 1.79
N THR A 70 2.35 -3.92 2.62
CA THR A 70 3.60 -4.66 2.42
C THR A 70 3.35 -6.17 2.47
N ARG A 71 2.56 -6.64 3.44
CA ARG A 71 2.19 -8.07 3.55
C ARG A 71 1.38 -8.54 2.34
N LEU A 72 0.42 -7.73 1.86
CA LEU A 72 -0.37 -8.07 0.68
C LEU A 72 0.52 -8.25 -0.56
N VAL A 73 1.40 -7.28 -0.81
CA VAL A 73 2.36 -7.35 -1.92
C VAL A 73 3.25 -8.58 -1.77
N GLU A 74 3.83 -8.81 -0.58
CA GLU A 74 4.69 -9.98 -0.36
C GLU A 74 3.97 -11.31 -0.61
N ALA A 75 2.72 -11.44 -0.15
CA ALA A 75 1.91 -12.63 -0.40
C ALA A 75 1.70 -12.85 -1.91
N LYS A 76 1.36 -11.81 -2.67
CA LYS A 76 1.13 -11.90 -4.11
C LYS A 76 2.42 -12.12 -4.91
N THR A 77 3.51 -11.44 -4.57
CA THR A 77 4.79 -11.59 -5.26
C THR A 77 5.45 -12.95 -4.98
N THR A 78 5.27 -13.51 -3.77
CA THR A 78 5.77 -14.86 -3.44
C THR A 78 5.03 -15.92 -4.25
N VAL A 79 3.73 -15.75 -4.49
CA VAL A 79 2.93 -16.70 -5.30
C VAL A 79 3.36 -16.70 -6.77
N LEU A 80 3.81 -15.57 -7.32
CA LEU A 80 4.31 -15.45 -8.71
C LEU A 80 5.72 -16.07 -8.91
N ALA A 81 6.45 -16.38 -7.84
CA ALA A 81 7.81 -16.91 -7.91
C ALA A 81 7.90 -18.46 -7.94
N ASN A 82 6.77 -19.16 -8.05
CA ASN A 82 6.68 -20.63 -8.08
C ASN A 82 6.26 -21.19 -9.44
#